data_AF-A0A7J6HHM0-F1
#
_entry.id   AF-A0A7J6HHM0-F1
#
_cell.length_a   1.000
_cell.length_b   1.000
_cell.length_c   1.000
_cell.angle_alpha   90.00
_cell.angle_beta   90.00
_cell.angle_gamma   90.00
#
_symmetry.space_group_name_H-M   'P 1'
#
loop_
_entity.id
_entity.type
_entity.pdbx_description
1 polymer ?
#
loop_
_entity_poly.entity_id
_entity_poly.type
_entity_poly.pdbx_seq_one_letter_code
_entity_poly.pdbx_strand_id
1 'polypeptide(L)'
;MEEIVGPPPLANQIRELQSQRLRRTVGDGTTISIFNDAWIPGYGKLHYLRHNSDVYTTVANLLTPTKEWNLTSLQNTFPSDNCQAILTIPLTNIGTPDSYFWSFTPHGTYTVSSGYHQAHTQLHHNDPASSNSTASQDWWKQMWTLPLPPKLKHFLWRTCHDILPTSHNLFKRKILPSSSCCRCLYHDETLEHAPFRCPAVQGIWNCRNKWLHTSLSTAPTQVLLSVVDFLDQYQSCNMKASGSNHAQSVCLLSKEKDPTIPSYHLRLSVDVAKDVQLNKMGFGMAIHTHQGEVLLNLAMPWCGLHSPLLMEAHALYFALLWCHNHSIYPDAIVSDCKI
;
A
#
# COMPACT_ATOMS: atom_id res chain seq x y z
N MET A 1 18.20 -10.62 -22.22
CA MET A 1 17.48 -9.74 -21.27
C MET A 1 16.13 -10.36 -21.07
N GLU A 2 16.00 -11.21 -20.04
CA GLU A 2 14.70 -11.76 -19.65
C GLU A 2 13.94 -10.66 -18.90
N GLU A 3 12.80 -10.25 -19.45
CA GLU A 3 11.85 -9.40 -18.75
C GLU A 3 11.34 -10.16 -17.52
N ILE A 4 11.65 -9.63 -16.35
CA ILE A 4 11.01 -10.05 -15.09
C ILE A 4 9.57 -9.53 -15.17
N VAL A 5 8.68 -10.34 -15.75
CA VAL A 5 7.24 -10.10 -15.72
C VAL A 5 6.81 -10.22 -14.27
N GLY A 6 6.51 -9.08 -13.64
CA GLY A 6 5.97 -9.04 -12.29
C GLY A 6 4.70 -9.88 -12.15
N PRO A 7 4.40 -10.38 -10.94
CA PRO A 7 3.25 -11.27 -10.74
C PRO A 7 1.96 -10.59 -11.24
N PRO A 8 1.10 -11.33 -11.96
CA PRO A 8 -0.11 -10.76 -12.55
C PRO A 8 -1.02 -10.16 -11.46
N PRO A 9 -1.83 -9.15 -11.79
CA PRO A 9 -2.77 -8.54 -10.83
C PRO A 9 -3.63 -9.60 -10.15
N LEU A 10 -3.85 -9.46 -8.84
CA LEU A 10 -4.67 -10.37 -8.01
C LEU A 10 -6.02 -10.75 -8.64
N ALA A 11 -6.64 -9.85 -9.41
CA ALA A 11 -7.89 -10.12 -10.13
C ALA A 11 -7.74 -11.16 -11.26
N ASN A 12 -6.64 -11.11 -12.01
CA ASN A 12 -6.33 -12.09 -13.04
C ASN A 12 -5.98 -13.44 -12.42
N GLN A 13 -5.29 -13.44 -11.28
CA GLN A 13 -4.99 -14.65 -10.53
C GLN A 13 -6.25 -15.28 -9.94
N ILE A 14 -7.19 -14.50 -9.40
CA ILE A 14 -8.48 -15.01 -8.93
C ILE A 14 -9.28 -15.62 -10.09
N ARG A 15 -9.27 -14.98 -11.27
CA ARG A 15 -9.92 -15.50 -12.48
C ARG A 15 -9.28 -16.79 -13.00
N GLU A 16 -7.96 -16.89 -12.89
CA GLU A 16 -7.19 -18.08 -13.24
C GLU A 16 -7.38 -19.21 -12.22
N LEU A 17 -7.52 -18.89 -10.94
CA LEU A 17 -7.87 -19.86 -9.89
C LEU A 17 -9.29 -20.40 -10.05
N GLN A 18 -10.23 -19.54 -10.47
CA GLN A 18 -11.57 -19.95 -10.85
C GLN A 18 -11.54 -20.90 -12.06
N SER A 19 -10.70 -20.64 -13.07
CA SER A 19 -10.64 -21.50 -14.26
C SER A 19 -9.89 -22.82 -14.04
N GLN A 20 -8.96 -22.88 -13.09
CA GLN A 20 -8.15 -24.06 -12.81
C GLN A 20 -8.76 -25.03 -11.79
N ARG A 21 -9.66 -24.58 -10.89
CA ARG A 21 -10.09 -25.41 -9.73
C ARG A 21 -11.57 -25.34 -9.34
N LEU A 22 -12.40 -24.70 -10.16
CA LEU A 22 -13.86 -24.86 -10.10
C LEU A 22 -14.20 -26.22 -10.74
N ARG A 23 -14.71 -27.17 -9.95
CA ARG A 23 -15.09 -28.50 -10.47
C ARG A 23 -16.52 -28.48 -10.97
N ARG A 24 -16.81 -29.28 -11.98
CA ARG A 24 -18.20 -29.49 -12.44
C ARG A 24 -18.82 -30.64 -11.66
N THR A 25 -20.03 -30.43 -11.15
CA THR A 25 -20.84 -31.47 -10.51
C THR A 25 -21.84 -31.99 -11.52
N VAL A 26 -21.85 -33.31 -11.69
CA VAL A 26 -22.73 -34.00 -12.64
C VAL A 26 -24.16 -33.97 -12.14
N GLY A 27 -25.04 -33.34 -12.92
CA GLY A 27 -26.48 -33.43 -12.76
C GLY A 27 -27.05 -34.28 -13.91
N ASP A 28 -27.51 -33.62 -14.96
CA ASP A 28 -27.99 -34.27 -16.17
C ASP A 28 -26.88 -34.67 -17.16
N GLY A 29 -25.67 -34.12 -16.98
CA GLY A 29 -24.45 -34.41 -17.71
C GLY A 29 -24.38 -33.78 -19.10
N THR A 30 -25.38 -32.99 -19.49
CA THR A 30 -25.54 -32.50 -20.87
C THR A 30 -24.59 -31.35 -21.20
N THR A 31 -24.16 -30.61 -20.18
CA THR A 31 -23.30 -29.44 -20.35
C THR A 31 -21.84 -29.71 -20.00
N ILE A 32 -21.53 -30.88 -19.44
CA ILE A 32 -20.16 -31.25 -19.01
C ILE A 32 -19.46 -32.01 -20.13
N SER A 33 -18.35 -31.48 -20.60
CA SER A 33 -17.48 -32.17 -21.56
C SER A 33 -16.62 -33.22 -20.85
N ILE A 34 -16.63 -34.46 -21.37
CA ILE A 34 -15.91 -35.60 -20.78
C ILE A 34 -14.44 -35.29 -20.50
N PHE A 35 -13.75 -34.65 -21.46
CA PHE A 35 -12.30 -34.47 -21.41
C PHE A 35 -11.86 -33.03 -21.09
N ASN A 36 -12.68 -32.03 -21.41
CA ASN A 36 -12.29 -30.62 -21.29
C ASN A 36 -12.66 -30.01 -19.94
N ASP A 37 -13.61 -30.61 -19.22
CA ASP A 37 -14.04 -30.14 -17.90
C ASP A 37 -13.42 -31.00 -16.78
N ALA A 38 -13.18 -30.38 -15.63
CA ALA A 38 -12.71 -31.07 -14.43
C ALA A 38 -13.92 -31.49 -13.58
N TRP A 39 -14.42 -32.70 -13.81
CA TRP A 39 -15.63 -33.22 -13.15
C TRP A 39 -15.41 -34.50 -12.33
N ILE A 40 -14.25 -35.15 -12.47
CA ILE A 40 -13.94 -36.40 -11.76
C ILE A 40 -13.22 -36.09 -10.43
N PRO A 41 -13.69 -36.63 -9.29
CA PRO A 41 -13.05 -36.43 -7.98
C PRO A 41 -11.59 -36.89 -7.96
N GLY A 42 -10.69 -36.00 -7.55
CA GLY A 42 -9.25 -36.31 -7.44
C GLY A 42 -8.46 -36.06 -8.73
N TYR A 43 -9.15 -35.83 -9.85
CA TYR A 43 -8.51 -35.60 -11.14
C TYR A 43 -8.73 -34.15 -11.63
N GLY A 44 -7.88 -33.72 -12.56
CA GLY A 44 -8.01 -32.47 -13.28
C GLY A 44 -8.76 -32.65 -14.61
N LYS A 45 -8.50 -31.78 -15.58
CA LYS A 45 -8.99 -31.96 -16.95
C LYS A 45 -8.24 -33.10 -17.61
N LEU A 46 -8.97 -34.05 -18.21
CA LEU A 46 -8.41 -35.26 -18.82
C LEU A 46 -8.29 -35.16 -20.35
N HIS A 47 -8.04 -33.97 -20.88
CA HIS A 47 -7.90 -33.71 -22.32
C HIS A 47 -6.88 -34.62 -23.02
N TYR A 48 -5.87 -35.10 -22.29
CA TYR A 48 -4.85 -36.02 -22.78
C TYR A 48 -5.33 -37.46 -23.02
N LEU A 49 -6.51 -37.85 -22.48
CA LEU A 49 -7.11 -39.16 -22.72
C LEU A 49 -8.01 -39.18 -23.97
N ARG A 50 -8.22 -38.04 -24.60
CA ARG A 50 -9.12 -37.94 -25.76
C ARG A 50 -8.46 -38.50 -27.01
N HIS A 51 -9.13 -39.44 -27.66
CA HIS A 51 -8.77 -39.96 -28.98
C HIS A 51 -9.68 -39.37 -30.07
N ASN A 52 -9.15 -39.26 -31.30
CA ASN A 52 -9.93 -38.76 -32.45
C ASN A 52 -11.14 -39.65 -32.80
N SER A 53 -11.14 -40.91 -32.34
CA SER A 53 -12.23 -41.88 -32.50
C SER A 53 -13.33 -41.77 -31.44
N ASP A 54 -13.18 -40.92 -30.43
CA ASP A 54 -14.15 -40.83 -29.34
C ASP A 54 -15.46 -40.19 -29.82
N VAL A 55 -16.51 -41.00 -29.81
CA VAL A 55 -17.87 -40.61 -30.23
C VAL A 55 -18.57 -39.78 -29.16
N TYR A 56 -18.18 -39.95 -27.89
CA TYR A 56 -18.82 -39.30 -26.76
C TYR A 56 -18.20 -37.94 -26.47
N THR A 57 -19.04 -36.91 -26.39
CA THR A 57 -18.60 -35.53 -26.17
C THR A 57 -18.96 -35.03 -24.77
N THR A 58 -20.03 -35.58 -24.17
CA THR A 58 -20.60 -35.11 -22.91
C THR A 58 -20.79 -36.23 -21.90
N VAL A 59 -20.81 -35.89 -20.61
CA VAL A 59 -21.03 -36.87 -19.53
C VAL A 59 -22.39 -37.54 -19.63
N ALA A 60 -23.39 -36.89 -20.22
CA ALA A 60 -24.69 -37.50 -20.51
C ALA A 60 -24.59 -38.76 -21.37
N ASN A 61 -23.57 -38.89 -22.23
CA ASN A 61 -23.36 -40.09 -23.03
C ASN A 61 -22.86 -41.29 -22.21
N LEU A 62 -22.36 -41.04 -21.00
CA LEU A 62 -21.90 -42.06 -20.05
C LEU A 62 -23.02 -42.48 -19.09
N LEU A 63 -24.22 -41.91 -19.23
CA LEU A 63 -25.39 -42.20 -18.41
C LEU A 63 -26.40 -43.07 -19.17
N THR A 64 -27.07 -43.97 -18.46
CA THR A 64 -28.22 -44.72 -18.97
C THR A 64 -29.47 -43.82 -19.01
N PRO A 65 -30.53 -44.23 -19.74
CA PRO A 65 -31.83 -43.54 -19.68
C PRO A 65 -32.43 -43.46 -18.27
N THR A 66 -32.05 -44.38 -17.37
CA THR A 66 -32.44 -44.42 -15.95
C THR A 66 -31.60 -43.51 -15.05
N LYS A 67 -30.69 -42.70 -15.62
CA LYS A 67 -29.75 -41.82 -14.88
C LYS A 67 -28.77 -42.57 -13.98
N GLU A 68 -28.28 -43.71 -14.46
CA GLU A 68 -27.22 -44.50 -13.81
C GLU A 68 -25.95 -44.49 -14.68
N TRP A 69 -24.79 -44.75 -14.08
CA TRP A 69 -23.53 -44.85 -14.82
C TRP A 69 -23.53 -46.08 -15.74
N ASN A 70 -23.25 -45.87 -17.03
CA ASN A 70 -23.05 -46.96 -17.97
C ASN A 70 -21.62 -47.52 -17.83
N LEU A 71 -21.50 -48.63 -17.11
CA LEU A 71 -20.21 -49.27 -16.81
C LEU A 71 -19.41 -49.62 -18.08
N THR A 72 -20.08 -50.13 -19.12
CA THR A 72 -19.43 -50.49 -20.38
C THR A 72 -18.84 -49.28 -21.07
N SER A 73 -19.60 -48.17 -21.14
CA SER A 73 -19.10 -46.91 -21.73
C SER A 73 -17.95 -46.32 -20.92
N LEU A 74 -18.01 -46.39 -19.58
CA LEU A 74 -16.94 -45.91 -18.70
C LEU A 74 -15.65 -46.70 -18.90
N GLN A 75 -15.71 -48.03 -18.86
CA GLN A 75 -14.54 -48.91 -19.01
C GLN A 75 -13.88 -48.78 -20.39
N ASN A 76 -14.66 -48.46 -21.42
CA ASN A 76 -14.12 -48.22 -22.76
C ASN A 76 -13.48 -46.83 -22.92
N THR A 77 -13.85 -45.87 -22.08
CA THR A 77 -13.41 -44.46 -22.19
C THR A 77 -12.28 -44.11 -21.22
N PHE A 78 -12.23 -44.77 -20.06
CA PHE A 78 -11.34 -44.39 -18.96
C PHE A 78 -10.53 -45.56 -18.39
N PRO A 79 -9.31 -45.30 -17.88
CA PRO A 79 -8.58 -46.24 -17.04
C PRO A 79 -9.38 -46.64 -15.78
N SER A 80 -9.01 -47.77 -15.17
CA SER A 80 -9.65 -48.32 -13.96
C SER A 80 -9.79 -47.31 -12.83
N ASP A 81 -8.74 -46.54 -12.57
CA ASP A 81 -8.67 -45.64 -11.42
C ASP A 81 -9.67 -44.48 -11.57
N ASN A 82 -9.75 -43.95 -12.79
CA ASN A 82 -10.71 -42.91 -13.14
C ASN A 82 -12.15 -43.44 -13.06
N CYS A 83 -12.40 -44.68 -13.52
CA CYS A 83 -13.71 -45.32 -13.39
C CYS A 83 -14.14 -45.43 -11.93
N GLN A 84 -13.23 -45.86 -11.04
CA GLN A 84 -13.51 -45.94 -9.60
C GLN A 84 -13.89 -44.58 -9.02
N ALA A 85 -13.15 -43.52 -9.38
CA ALA A 85 -13.46 -42.17 -8.93
C ALA A 85 -14.81 -41.66 -9.46
N ILE A 86 -15.15 -41.95 -10.73
CA ILE A 86 -16.46 -41.58 -11.32
C ILE A 86 -17.61 -42.24 -10.56
N LEU A 87 -17.46 -43.52 -10.18
CA LEU A 87 -18.50 -44.27 -9.46
C LEU A 87 -18.76 -43.73 -8.04
N THR A 88 -17.86 -42.91 -7.48
CA THR A 88 -18.10 -42.24 -6.20
C THR A 88 -19.02 -41.01 -6.31
N ILE A 89 -19.29 -40.53 -7.53
CA ILE A 89 -20.15 -39.38 -7.77
C ILE A 89 -21.61 -39.79 -7.58
N PRO A 90 -22.33 -39.23 -6.60
CA PRO A 90 -23.75 -39.53 -6.43
C PRO A 90 -24.54 -38.90 -7.58
N LEU A 91 -25.34 -39.71 -8.26
CA LEU A 91 -26.28 -39.26 -9.27
C LEU A 91 -27.66 -39.04 -8.63
N THR A 92 -28.32 -37.94 -9.00
CA THR A 92 -29.70 -37.68 -8.59
C THR A 92 -30.65 -38.06 -9.71
N ASN A 93 -31.66 -38.87 -9.40
CA ASN A 93 -32.73 -39.21 -10.35
C ASN A 93 -33.72 -38.06 -10.61
N ILE A 94 -33.61 -36.99 -9.82
CA ILE A 94 -34.30 -35.72 -10.06
C ILE A 94 -33.44 -35.01 -11.10
N GLY A 95 -34.03 -34.60 -12.23
CA GLY A 95 -33.34 -33.95 -13.35
C GLY A 95 -32.73 -32.58 -13.00
N THR A 96 -31.78 -32.56 -12.09
CA THR A 96 -31.04 -31.38 -11.65
C THR A 96 -30.04 -30.99 -12.74
N PRO A 97 -29.95 -29.71 -13.08
CA PRO A 97 -28.95 -29.25 -14.03
C PRO A 97 -27.54 -29.43 -13.47
N ASP A 98 -26.56 -29.64 -14.36
CA ASP A 98 -25.15 -29.60 -14.00
C ASP A 98 -24.77 -28.29 -13.28
N SER A 99 -23.87 -28.38 -12.30
CA SER A 99 -23.48 -27.22 -11.48
C SER A 99 -21.96 -27.15 -11.27
N TYR A 100 -21.52 -26.19 -10.46
CA TYR A 100 -20.12 -26.01 -10.09
C TYR A 100 -19.94 -26.23 -8.58
N PHE A 101 -18.83 -26.89 -8.23
CA PHE A 101 -18.43 -27.15 -6.86
C PHE A 101 -17.06 -26.53 -6.57
N TRP A 102 -17.03 -25.70 -5.53
CA TRP A 102 -15.82 -25.10 -5.00
C TRP A 102 -15.14 -26.03 -4.00
N SER A 103 -14.09 -26.69 -4.47
CA SER A 103 -13.35 -27.74 -3.73
C SER A 103 -12.70 -27.29 -2.41
N PHE A 104 -12.63 -25.99 -2.13
CA PHE A 104 -12.01 -25.43 -0.93
C PHE A 104 -13.01 -25.10 0.19
N THR A 105 -14.29 -25.42 -0.01
CA THR A 105 -15.32 -25.26 1.03
C THR A 105 -16.07 -26.56 1.21
N PRO A 106 -16.39 -26.99 2.45
CA PRO A 106 -17.15 -28.22 2.69
C PRO A 106 -18.52 -28.22 2.01
N HIS A 107 -19.14 -27.05 1.86
CA HIS A 107 -20.44 -26.87 1.23
C HIS A 107 -20.37 -26.67 -0.29
N GLY A 108 -19.18 -26.63 -0.89
CA GLY A 108 -19.01 -26.48 -2.33
C GLY A 108 -19.37 -25.10 -2.89
N THR A 109 -19.73 -24.13 -2.07
CA THR A 109 -20.17 -22.80 -2.50
C THR A 109 -19.00 -21.85 -2.60
N TYR A 110 -18.81 -21.26 -3.78
CA TYR A 110 -17.83 -20.19 -3.95
C TYR A 110 -18.30 -18.90 -3.28
N THR A 111 -17.44 -18.30 -2.46
CA THR A 111 -17.58 -16.93 -1.99
C THR A 111 -16.33 -16.13 -2.33
N VAL A 112 -16.46 -14.81 -2.46
CA VAL A 112 -15.30 -13.92 -2.67
C VAL A 112 -14.27 -14.11 -1.55
N SER A 113 -14.72 -14.30 -0.30
CA SER A 113 -13.85 -14.57 0.84
C SER A 113 -13.07 -15.87 0.69
N SER A 114 -13.71 -16.98 0.29
CA SER A 114 -13.02 -18.26 0.09
C SER A 114 -12.06 -18.21 -1.10
N GLY A 115 -12.42 -17.48 -2.16
CA GLY A 115 -11.54 -17.24 -3.30
C GLY A 115 -10.30 -16.43 -2.92
N TYR A 116 -10.48 -15.35 -2.17
CA TYR A 116 -9.38 -14.51 -1.69
C TYR A 116 -8.44 -15.28 -0.77
N HIS A 117 -8.98 -16.01 0.21
CA HIS A 117 -8.20 -16.84 1.13
C HIS A 117 -7.32 -17.84 0.36
N GLN A 118 -7.88 -18.53 -0.63
CA GLN A 118 -7.15 -19.50 -1.42
C GLN A 118 -6.07 -18.86 -2.29
N ALA A 119 -6.34 -17.70 -2.90
CA ALA A 119 -5.35 -16.96 -3.68
C ALA A 119 -4.17 -16.52 -2.80
N HIS A 120 -4.47 -16.04 -1.58
CA HIS A 120 -3.46 -15.60 -0.63
C HIS A 120 -2.57 -16.77 -0.17
N THR A 121 -3.15 -17.93 0.15
CA THR A 121 -2.39 -19.13 0.57
C THR A 121 -1.43 -19.62 -0.52
N GLN A 122 -1.80 -19.52 -1.79
CA GLN A 122 -0.92 -19.94 -2.88
C GLN A 122 0.25 -18.97 -3.15
N LEU A 123 0.02 -17.67 -3.00
CA LEU A 123 1.07 -16.65 -3.16
C LEU A 123 2.20 -16.81 -2.14
N HIS A 124 1.90 -17.35 -0.95
CA HIS A 124 2.87 -17.55 0.12
C HIS A 124 3.39 -19.00 0.22
N HIS A 125 3.09 -19.86 -0.76
CA HIS A 125 3.47 -21.27 -0.71
C HIS A 125 4.97 -21.52 -1.00
N ASN A 126 5.71 -20.48 -1.43
CA ASN A 126 7.17 -20.50 -1.62
C ASN A 126 7.95 -19.87 -0.46
N ASP A 127 7.28 -19.32 0.55
CA ASP A 127 7.95 -19.03 1.81
C ASP A 127 7.98 -20.33 2.63
N PRO A 128 9.14 -20.77 3.16
CA PRO A 128 9.24 -21.94 4.03
C PRO A 128 8.56 -21.73 5.41
N ALA A 129 7.55 -20.87 5.50
CA ALA A 129 6.67 -20.73 6.66
C ALA A 129 5.57 -21.80 6.65
N SER A 130 5.96 -23.07 6.51
CA SER A 130 5.16 -24.13 7.11
C SER A 130 5.46 -24.10 8.60
N SER A 131 4.55 -23.51 9.38
CA SER A 131 4.16 -24.00 10.71
C SER A 131 3.09 -23.09 11.31
N ASN A 132 1.85 -23.57 11.26
CA ASN A 132 0.77 -23.25 12.20
C ASN A 132 0.23 -21.81 12.27
N SER A 133 -0.96 -21.61 11.69
CA SER A 133 -1.89 -20.52 12.04
C SER A 133 -2.23 -20.45 13.54
N THR A 134 -1.96 -21.52 14.31
CA THR A 134 -2.11 -21.53 15.77
C THR A 134 -1.06 -20.69 16.48
N ALA A 135 0.21 -20.69 16.06
CA ALA A 135 1.26 -19.91 16.71
C ALA A 135 1.03 -18.39 16.57
N SER A 136 0.59 -17.94 15.39
CA SER A 136 0.21 -16.54 15.17
C SER A 136 -1.10 -16.18 15.88
N GLN A 137 -2.10 -17.08 15.94
CA GLN A 137 -3.31 -16.88 16.74
C GLN A 137 -3.00 -16.83 18.25
N ASP A 138 -2.09 -17.66 18.74
CA ASP A 138 -1.73 -17.72 20.15
C ASP A 138 -0.94 -16.49 20.58
N TRP A 139 -0.06 -15.97 19.73
CA TRP A 139 0.56 -14.65 19.93
C TRP A 139 -0.48 -13.54 20.06
N TRP A 140 -1.47 -13.49 19.15
CA TRP A 140 -2.51 -12.47 19.23
C TRP A 140 -3.34 -12.60 20.51
N LYS A 141 -3.74 -13.81 20.91
CA LYS A 141 -4.43 -14.04 22.19
C LYS A 141 -3.62 -13.48 23.36
N GLN A 142 -2.33 -13.79 23.43
CA GLN A 142 -1.44 -13.27 24.49
C GLN A 142 -1.34 -11.74 24.43
N MET A 143 -1.11 -11.15 23.26
CA MET A 143 -1.02 -9.69 23.10
C MET A 143 -2.30 -8.97 23.58
N TRP A 144 -3.48 -9.53 23.28
CA TRP A 144 -4.75 -8.96 23.73
C TRP A 144 -4.97 -9.09 25.25
N THR A 145 -4.33 -10.04 25.94
CA THR A 145 -4.40 -10.17 27.41
C THR A 145 -3.50 -9.18 28.17
N LEU A 146 -2.53 -8.54 27.52
CA LEU A 146 -1.63 -7.59 28.17
C LEU A 146 -2.39 -6.42 28.82
N PRO A 147 -1.94 -5.87 29.97
CA PRO A 147 -2.57 -4.73 30.63
C PRO A 147 -2.21 -3.39 29.94
N LEU A 148 -2.39 -3.33 28.62
CA LEU A 148 -2.13 -2.15 27.80
C LEU A 148 -3.43 -1.44 27.43
N PRO A 149 -3.43 -0.09 27.32
CA PRO A 149 -4.54 0.66 26.74
C PRO A 149 -4.98 0.08 25.38
N PRO A 150 -6.29 -0.04 25.10
CA PRO A 150 -6.79 -0.58 23.82
C PRO A 150 -6.21 0.09 22.58
N LYS A 151 -6.00 1.42 22.64
CA LYS A 151 -5.39 2.19 21.55
C LYS A 151 -3.99 1.69 21.17
N LEU A 152 -3.16 1.30 22.15
CA LEU A 152 -1.82 0.78 21.90
C LEU A 152 -1.87 -0.63 21.30
N LYS A 153 -2.79 -1.49 21.78
CA LYS A 153 -3.00 -2.83 21.20
C LYS A 153 -3.40 -2.75 19.73
N HIS A 154 -4.34 -1.86 19.40
CA HIS A 154 -4.74 -1.63 18.00
C HIS A 154 -3.59 -1.06 17.16
N PHE A 155 -2.79 -0.15 17.71
CA PHE A 155 -1.62 0.38 17.01
C PHE A 155 -0.60 -0.73 16.70
N LEU A 156 -0.26 -1.56 17.68
CA LEU A 156 0.64 -2.70 17.48
C LEU A 156 0.10 -3.68 16.45
N TRP A 157 -1.19 -4.04 16.56
CA TRP A 157 -1.84 -4.90 15.58
C TRP A 157 -1.72 -4.35 14.16
N ARG A 158 -2.04 -3.06 13.95
CA ARG A 158 -1.91 -2.40 12.64
C ARG A 158 -0.46 -2.34 12.15
N THR A 159 0.50 -2.19 13.07
CA THR A 159 1.93 -2.11 12.76
C THR A 159 2.46 -3.47 12.29
N CYS A 160 2.19 -4.55 13.04
CA CYS A 160 2.63 -5.90 12.68
C CYS A 160 2.03 -6.41 11.37
N HIS A 161 0.86 -5.89 10.97
CA HIS A 161 0.22 -6.23 9.71
C HIS A 161 0.56 -5.28 8.55
N ASP A 162 1.46 -4.31 8.72
CA ASP A 162 1.81 -3.33 7.68
C ASP A 162 0.60 -2.57 7.11
N ILE A 163 -0.37 -2.26 7.98
CA ILE A 163 -1.64 -1.60 7.62
C ILE A 163 -1.55 -0.08 7.80
N LEU A 164 -0.57 0.43 8.56
CA LEU A 164 -0.46 1.86 8.81
C LEU A 164 -0.30 2.65 7.49
N PRO A 165 -0.94 3.82 7.38
CA PRO A 165 -0.95 4.64 6.17
C PRO A 165 0.37 5.43 6.01
N THR A 166 1.51 4.74 6.07
CA THR A 166 2.82 5.33 5.79
C THR A 166 2.96 5.63 4.30
N SER A 167 3.76 6.63 3.90
CA SER A 167 3.93 6.95 2.47
C SER A 167 4.39 5.76 1.64
N HIS A 168 5.21 4.86 2.18
CA HIS A 168 5.59 3.59 1.53
C HIS A 168 4.38 2.70 1.18
N ASN A 169 3.47 2.50 2.13
CA ASN A 169 2.26 1.68 1.93
C ASN A 169 1.25 2.35 1.00
N LEU A 170 1.14 3.67 1.05
CA LEU A 170 0.29 4.42 0.14
C LEU A 170 0.85 4.41 -1.29
N PHE A 171 2.17 4.48 -1.45
CA PHE A 171 2.85 4.32 -2.73
C PHE A 171 2.65 2.91 -3.31
N LYS A 172 2.84 1.85 -2.51
CA LYS A 172 2.53 0.46 -2.91
C LYS A 172 1.10 0.30 -3.42
N ARG A 173 0.15 1.00 -2.81
CA ARG A 173 -1.28 1.00 -3.20
C ARG A 173 -1.60 1.95 -4.35
N LYS A 174 -0.59 2.60 -4.94
CA LYS A 174 -0.71 3.58 -6.03
C LYS A 174 -1.58 4.79 -5.67
N ILE A 175 -1.65 5.13 -4.38
CA ILE A 175 -2.38 6.31 -3.86
C ILE A 175 -1.45 7.54 -3.88
N LEU A 176 -0.19 7.36 -3.48
CA LEU A 176 0.83 8.40 -3.54
C LEU A 176 1.82 8.15 -4.68
N PRO A 177 2.41 9.21 -5.25
CA PRO A 177 3.39 9.11 -6.34
C PRO A 177 4.81 8.77 -5.86
N SER A 178 5.12 8.90 -4.56
CA SER A 178 6.39 8.46 -3.99
C SER A 178 6.21 7.86 -2.59
N SER A 179 7.16 7.03 -2.21
CA SER A 179 7.30 6.44 -0.87
C SER A 179 8.07 7.32 0.11
N SER A 180 8.62 8.45 -0.35
CA SER A 180 9.55 9.29 0.41
C SER A 180 8.90 9.90 1.65
N CYS A 181 9.66 9.96 2.74
CA CYS A 181 9.23 10.56 3.99
C CYS A 181 9.14 12.07 3.88
N CYS A 182 7.95 12.63 4.12
CA CYS A 182 7.70 14.07 4.11
C CYS A 182 8.48 14.86 5.17
N ARG A 183 9.04 14.18 6.18
CA ARG A 183 9.78 14.80 7.29
C ARG A 183 11.27 14.93 7.02
N CYS A 184 11.92 13.83 6.62
CA CYS A 184 13.36 13.85 6.36
C CYS A 184 13.70 14.09 4.89
N LEU A 185 12.73 13.88 3.99
CA LEU A 185 12.83 14.03 2.53
C LEU A 185 13.92 13.17 1.86
N TYR A 186 14.50 12.22 2.58
CA TYR A 186 15.66 11.45 2.11
C TYR A 186 15.40 9.94 2.06
N HIS A 187 14.73 9.38 3.07
CA HIS A 187 14.40 7.96 3.14
C HIS A 187 12.92 7.72 2.82
N ASP A 188 12.60 6.50 2.40
CA ASP A 188 11.21 6.05 2.32
C ASP A 188 10.56 6.02 3.71
N GLU A 189 9.31 6.48 3.77
CA GLU A 189 8.50 6.40 4.99
C GLU A 189 7.96 5.00 5.18
N THR A 190 8.80 4.12 5.70
CA THR A 190 8.42 2.77 6.13
C THR A 190 7.85 2.78 7.56
N LEU A 191 7.25 1.65 8.00
CA LEU A 191 6.80 1.46 9.38
C LEU A 191 7.89 1.66 10.43
N GLU A 192 9.13 1.36 10.10
CA GLU A 192 10.25 1.55 11.00
C GLU A 192 10.75 2.99 10.95
N HIS A 193 10.76 3.58 9.76
CA HIS A 193 11.23 4.93 9.55
C HIS A 193 10.32 5.97 10.20
N ALA A 194 9.02 5.95 9.90
CA ALA A 194 8.06 6.94 10.37
C ALA A 194 8.08 7.18 11.90
N PRO A 195 8.07 6.14 12.76
CA PRO A 195 8.08 6.31 14.20
C PRO A 195 9.46 6.24 14.86
N PHE A 196 10.50 5.64 14.25
CA PHE A 196 11.77 5.38 14.96
C PHE A 196 13.03 5.86 14.25
N ARG A 197 13.15 5.62 12.92
CA ARG A 197 14.40 5.93 12.20
C ARG A 197 14.41 7.31 11.56
N CYS A 198 13.28 8.00 11.51
CA CYS A 198 13.20 9.36 11.00
C CYS A 198 14.03 10.30 11.89
N PRO A 199 15.03 11.02 11.35
CA PRO A 199 15.83 11.98 12.12
C PRO A 199 14.98 13.00 12.89
N ALA A 200 13.88 13.46 12.27
CA ALA A 200 12.94 14.37 12.91
C ALA A 200 12.34 13.79 14.20
N VAL A 201 11.96 12.51 14.14
CA VAL A 201 11.31 11.80 15.24
C VAL A 201 12.32 11.34 16.29
N GLN A 202 13.55 11.03 15.89
CA GLN A 202 14.65 10.75 16.82
C GLN A 202 14.95 11.94 17.73
N GLY A 203 14.95 13.17 17.20
CA GLY A 203 15.12 14.38 18.02
C GLY A 203 14.03 14.51 19.09
N ILE A 204 12.78 14.22 18.73
CA ILE A 204 11.64 14.20 19.67
C ILE A 204 11.81 13.11 20.73
N TRP A 205 12.17 11.89 20.32
CA TRP A 205 12.41 10.78 21.27
C TRP A 205 13.54 11.10 22.24
N ASN A 206 14.63 11.69 21.76
CA ASN A 206 15.75 12.09 22.60
C ASN A 206 15.34 13.14 23.63
N CYS A 207 14.52 14.12 23.25
CA CYS A 207 14.01 15.13 24.18
C CYS A 207 13.08 14.51 25.23
N ARG A 208 12.15 13.64 24.83
CA ARG A 208 11.30 12.89 25.76
C ARG A 208 12.13 12.04 26.72
N ASN A 209 13.13 11.31 26.21
CA ASN A 209 13.96 10.42 27.01
C ASN A 209 14.81 11.21 28.01
N LYS A 210 15.37 12.36 27.61
CA LYS A 210 16.04 13.28 28.54
C LYS A 210 15.09 13.72 29.65
N TRP A 211 13.88 14.14 29.30
CA TRP A 211 12.89 14.51 30.32
C TRP A 211 12.56 13.35 31.27
N LEU A 212 12.33 12.14 30.74
CA LEU A 212 12.00 10.97 31.57
C LEU A 212 13.16 10.49 32.46
N HIS A 213 14.40 10.52 31.97
CA HIS A 213 15.54 9.91 32.65
C HIS A 213 16.38 10.91 33.45
N THR A 214 16.33 12.20 33.12
CA THR A 214 17.12 13.23 33.81
C THR A 214 16.26 14.36 34.39
N SER A 215 14.94 14.29 34.26
CA SER A 215 13.99 15.35 34.69
C SER A 215 14.24 16.73 34.05
N LEU A 216 15.03 16.79 32.98
CA LEU A 216 15.30 18.02 32.25
C LEU A 216 14.15 18.27 31.28
N SER A 217 13.29 19.24 31.60
CA SER A 217 12.21 19.67 30.71
C SER A 217 12.74 20.70 29.72
N THR A 218 12.67 20.37 28.43
CA THR A 218 12.97 21.29 27.35
C THR A 218 11.66 21.93 26.88
N ALA A 219 11.62 23.25 26.75
CA ALA A 219 10.46 23.93 26.20
C ALA A 219 10.13 23.37 24.80
N PRO A 220 8.84 23.20 24.43
CA PRO A 220 8.45 22.64 23.13
C PRO A 220 9.11 23.33 21.93
N THR A 221 9.30 24.65 22.01
CA THR A 221 10.00 25.46 21.00
C THR A 221 11.46 25.06 20.84
N GLN A 222 12.16 24.80 21.94
CA GLN A 222 13.56 24.36 21.92
C GLN A 222 13.70 22.92 21.39
N VAL A 223 12.72 22.06 21.64
CA VAL A 223 12.66 20.73 21.02
C VAL A 223 12.52 20.87 19.50
N LEU A 224 11.58 21.71 19.03
CA LEU A 224 11.37 21.95 17.61
C LEU A 224 12.61 22.54 16.92
N LEU A 225 13.24 23.56 17.50
CA LEU A 225 14.48 24.13 16.97
C LEU A 225 15.59 23.08 16.88
N SER A 226 15.80 22.29 17.94
CA SER A 226 16.81 21.23 17.92
C SER A 226 16.55 20.15 16.86
N VAL A 227 15.27 19.87 16.57
CA VAL A 227 14.87 18.91 15.52
C VAL A 227 15.13 19.49 14.14
N VAL A 228 14.79 20.76 13.92
CA VAL A 228 15.03 21.46 12.64
C VAL A 228 16.51 21.59 12.35
N ASP A 229 17.31 22.05 13.31
CA ASP A 229 18.77 22.18 13.17
C ASP A 229 19.41 20.81 12.88
N PHE A 230 18.97 19.76 13.57
CA PHE A 230 19.46 18.41 13.32
C PHE A 230 19.09 17.90 11.93
N LEU A 231 17.88 18.19 11.44
CA LEU A 231 17.46 17.83 10.10
C LEU A 231 18.28 18.54 9.02
N ASP A 232 18.54 19.83 9.19
CA ASP A 232 19.35 20.63 8.25
C ASP A 232 20.79 20.12 8.19
N GLN A 233 21.39 19.83 9.35
CA GLN A 233 22.71 19.20 9.42
C GLN A 233 22.72 17.81 8.78
N TYR A 234 21.71 16.99 9.06
CA TYR A 234 21.57 15.65 8.49
C TYR A 234 21.47 15.69 6.96
N GLN A 235 20.65 16.60 6.43
CA GLN A 235 20.52 16.81 4.99
C GLN A 235 21.83 17.31 4.38
N SER A 236 22.46 18.31 4.99
CA SER A 236 23.75 18.87 4.55
C SER A 236 24.88 17.84 4.50
N CYS A 237 24.92 16.91 5.46
CA CYS A 237 25.91 15.82 5.48
C CYS A 237 25.61 14.76 4.42
N ASN A 238 24.35 14.39 4.23
CA ASN A 238 23.98 13.32 3.29
C ASN A 238 23.96 13.79 1.83
N MET A 239 23.75 15.08 1.56
CA MET A 239 23.93 15.67 0.22
C MET A 239 25.40 15.67 -0.21
N LYS A 240 26.35 15.76 0.72
CA LYS A 240 27.80 15.67 0.41
C LYS A 240 28.25 14.23 0.12
N ALA A 241 27.53 13.23 0.61
CA ALA A 241 27.86 11.81 0.44
C ALA A 241 27.29 11.21 -0.86
N SER A 242 26.17 11.73 -1.35
CA SER A 242 25.60 11.37 -2.65
C SER A 242 26.04 12.39 -3.68
N GLY A 243 27.09 12.12 -4.46
CA GLY A 243 27.57 12.98 -5.55
C GLY A 243 26.58 13.11 -6.71
N SER A 244 25.37 13.63 -6.46
CA SER A 244 24.50 14.16 -7.49
C SER A 244 24.64 15.68 -7.50
N ASN A 245 25.18 16.19 -8.61
CA ASN A 245 25.17 17.62 -8.92
C ASN A 245 23.71 18.02 -9.21
N HIS A 246 22.86 18.11 -8.20
CA HIS A 246 21.74 19.03 -8.25
C HIS A 246 22.25 20.31 -7.62
N ALA A 247 22.62 21.27 -8.45
CA ALA A 247 22.98 22.61 -8.03
C ALA A 247 21.81 23.21 -7.25
N GLN A 248 21.82 23.07 -5.94
CA GLN A 248 21.16 23.99 -5.03
C GLN A 248 21.96 25.28 -5.10
N SER A 249 21.57 26.16 -6.02
CA SER A 249 21.99 27.57 -5.94
C SER A 249 21.23 28.22 -4.79
N VAL A 250 21.73 28.01 -3.57
CA VAL A 250 21.56 28.99 -2.51
C VAL A 250 22.48 30.14 -2.90
N CYS A 251 21.92 31.17 -3.53
CA CYS A 251 22.63 32.44 -3.69
C CYS A 251 22.72 33.10 -2.30
N LEU A 252 23.74 32.74 -1.53
CA LEU A 252 24.22 33.57 -0.43
C LEU A 252 24.94 34.76 -1.06
N LEU A 253 24.32 35.93 -1.01
CA LEU A 253 25.04 37.19 -1.14
C LEU A 253 24.85 38.06 0.09
N SER A 254 26.02 38.34 0.67
CA SER A 254 26.35 39.42 1.60
C SER A 254 25.63 39.48 2.93
N LYS A 255 26.23 38.79 3.90
CA LYS A 255 26.28 39.27 5.28
C LYS A 255 27.25 40.45 5.33
N GLU A 256 26.75 41.69 5.42
CA GLU A 256 27.51 42.76 6.05
C GLU A 256 26.63 43.63 6.94
N LYS A 257 27.09 43.72 8.20
CA LYS A 257 26.85 44.71 9.26
C LYS A 257 25.48 44.74 9.93
N ASP A 258 25.44 44.16 11.12
CA ASP A 258 24.70 44.73 12.26
C ASP A 258 25.47 45.99 12.71
N PRO A 259 24.83 47.12 13.08
CA PRO A 259 23.99 47.20 14.28
C PRO A 259 22.71 48.05 14.13
N THR A 260 21.70 47.74 14.95
CA THR A 260 20.46 48.51 15.20
C THR A 260 19.44 48.49 14.07
N ILE A 261 18.40 47.67 14.22
CA ILE A 261 17.22 47.63 13.33
C ILE A 261 16.51 49.00 13.42
N PRO A 262 16.58 49.85 12.39
CA PRO A 262 15.67 50.98 12.25
C PRO A 262 14.27 50.39 12.03
N SER A 263 13.23 51.09 12.47
CA SER A 263 11.84 50.72 12.21
C SER A 263 11.54 50.82 10.70
N TYR A 264 12.01 49.86 9.91
CA TYR A 264 11.64 49.74 8.51
C TYR A 264 10.22 49.22 8.46
N HIS A 265 9.35 49.91 7.72
CA HIS A 265 8.07 49.34 7.35
C HIS A 265 8.31 48.18 6.38
N LEU A 266 8.11 46.95 6.86
CA LEU A 266 8.37 45.70 6.17
C LEU A 266 7.10 45.18 5.50
N ARG A 267 7.25 44.63 4.29
CA ARG A 267 6.19 43.97 3.56
C ARG A 267 6.55 42.52 3.28
N LEU A 268 5.59 41.64 3.53
CA LEU A 268 5.69 40.21 3.27
C LEU A 268 4.86 39.87 2.02
N SER A 269 5.51 39.46 0.93
CA SER A 269 4.86 38.88 -0.24
C SER A 269 4.91 37.36 -0.17
N VAL A 270 3.79 36.72 -0.50
CA VAL A 270 3.66 35.25 -0.54
C VAL A 270 3.02 34.85 -1.87
N ASP A 271 3.51 33.77 -2.46
CA ASP A 271 2.98 33.19 -3.71
C ASP A 271 3.09 31.66 -3.70
N VAL A 272 2.18 31.00 -4.40
CA VAL A 272 2.22 29.55 -4.64
C VAL A 272 2.08 29.22 -6.12
N ALA A 273 3.15 28.65 -6.67
CA ALA A 273 3.11 28.04 -7.99
C ALA A 273 2.60 26.59 -7.88
N LYS A 274 1.79 26.15 -8.84
CA LYS A 274 1.41 24.74 -8.99
C LYS A 274 1.90 24.18 -10.31
N ASP A 275 2.42 22.96 -10.26
CA ASP A 275 2.71 22.14 -11.42
C ASP A 275 1.73 20.95 -11.43
N VAL A 276 0.71 21.08 -12.28
CA VAL A 276 -0.34 20.07 -12.43
C VAL A 276 0.19 18.79 -13.07
N GLN A 277 1.23 18.89 -13.92
CA GLN A 277 1.79 17.73 -14.62
C GLN A 277 2.67 16.89 -13.67
N LEU A 278 3.43 17.55 -12.79
CA LEU A 278 4.31 16.88 -11.84
C LEU A 278 3.67 16.63 -10.47
N ASN A 279 2.42 17.04 -10.25
CA ASN A 279 1.71 16.96 -8.97
C ASN A 279 2.53 17.57 -7.81
N LYS A 280 3.14 18.72 -8.09
CA LYS A 280 3.98 19.47 -7.17
C LYS A 280 3.44 20.88 -7.03
N MET A 281 3.69 21.49 -5.89
CA MET A 281 3.51 22.93 -5.72
C MET A 281 4.82 23.53 -5.20
N GLY A 282 5.05 24.80 -5.49
CA GLY A 282 6.19 25.56 -5.02
C GLY A 282 5.69 26.75 -4.23
N PHE A 283 6.11 26.85 -2.98
CA PHE A 283 5.88 28.02 -2.14
C PHE A 283 7.01 29.02 -2.33
N GLY A 284 6.65 30.30 -2.46
CA GLY A 284 7.57 31.42 -2.49
C GLY A 284 7.18 32.47 -1.46
N MET A 285 8.18 33.06 -0.81
CA MET A 285 8.02 34.21 0.09
C MET A 285 9.14 35.21 -0.14
N ALA A 286 8.79 36.50 -0.09
CA ALA A 286 9.74 37.60 -0.17
C ALA A 286 9.43 38.66 0.90
N ILE A 287 10.46 39.10 1.63
CA ILE A 287 10.37 40.23 2.56
C ILE A 287 11.07 41.42 1.91
N HIS A 288 10.37 42.54 1.83
CA HIS A 288 10.89 43.75 1.20
C HIS A 288 10.56 44.99 2.01
N THR A 289 11.33 46.05 1.81
CA THR A 289 11.06 47.37 2.40
C THR A 289 9.87 48.03 1.70
N HIS A 290 9.28 49.05 2.32
CA HIS A 290 8.25 49.89 1.68
C HIS A 290 8.72 50.53 0.35
N GLN A 291 10.03 50.67 0.14
CA GLN A 291 10.61 51.21 -1.10
C GLN A 291 10.77 50.15 -2.21
N GLY A 292 10.43 48.88 -1.94
CA GLY A 292 10.52 47.78 -2.91
C GLY A 292 11.86 47.06 -2.93
N GLU A 293 12.76 47.35 -1.99
CA GLU A 293 14.03 46.62 -1.86
C GLU A 293 13.81 45.27 -1.18
N VAL A 294 14.22 44.18 -1.84
CA VAL A 294 14.06 42.82 -1.32
C VAL A 294 15.16 42.52 -0.31
N LEU A 295 14.75 42.25 0.92
CA LEU A 295 15.64 41.90 2.04
C LEU A 295 15.86 40.38 2.14
N LEU A 296 14.84 39.59 1.85
CA LEU A 296 14.90 38.14 1.99
C LEU A 296 13.95 37.44 1.01
N ASN A 297 14.39 36.32 0.46
CA ASN A 297 13.57 35.42 -0.36
C ASN A 297 13.69 33.98 0.16
N LEU A 298 12.57 33.26 0.13
CA LEU A 298 12.48 31.84 0.45
C LEU A 298 11.66 31.15 -0.63
N ALA A 299 12.15 30.03 -1.14
CA ALA A 299 11.41 29.18 -2.06
C ALA A 299 11.53 27.72 -1.61
N MET A 300 10.41 26.99 -1.53
CA MET A 300 10.41 25.59 -1.11
C MET A 300 9.40 24.76 -1.91
N PRO A 301 9.76 23.52 -2.29
CA PRO A 301 8.81 22.61 -2.92
C PRO A 301 7.90 21.98 -1.87
N TRP A 302 6.62 21.85 -2.21
CA TRP A 302 5.62 21.12 -1.45
C TRP A 302 5.01 20.00 -2.32
N CYS A 303 4.73 18.86 -1.70
CA CYS A 303 4.17 17.70 -2.37
C CYS A 303 2.64 17.68 -2.24
N GLY A 304 1.95 17.43 -3.36
CA GLY A 304 0.49 17.34 -3.42
C GLY A 304 -0.15 18.45 -4.25
N LEU A 305 -1.46 18.34 -4.46
CA LEU A 305 -2.29 19.35 -5.09
C LEU A 305 -3.48 19.64 -4.16
N HIS A 306 -3.64 20.90 -3.77
CA HIS A 306 -4.78 21.39 -3.00
C HIS A 306 -5.55 22.42 -3.83
N SER A 307 -6.74 22.84 -3.37
CA SER A 307 -7.45 23.94 -4.03
C SER A 307 -6.60 25.22 -3.96
N PRO A 308 -6.63 26.10 -4.98
CA PRO A 308 -5.85 27.34 -4.99
C PRO A 308 -5.98 28.14 -3.68
N LEU A 309 -7.22 28.33 -3.20
CA LEU A 309 -7.49 29.04 -1.95
C LEU A 309 -6.84 28.37 -0.72
N LEU A 310 -6.84 27.04 -0.65
CA LEU A 310 -6.22 26.31 0.46
C LEU A 310 -4.68 26.37 0.38
N MET A 311 -4.12 26.37 -0.84
CA MET A 311 -2.68 26.54 -1.04
C MET A 311 -2.21 27.93 -0.59
N GLU A 312 -2.94 28.97 -0.97
CA GLU A 312 -2.68 30.35 -0.54
C GLU A 312 -2.78 30.51 0.99
N ALA A 313 -3.85 29.97 1.59
CA ALA A 313 -4.01 30.01 3.04
C ALA A 313 -2.88 29.29 3.79
N HIS A 314 -2.41 28.16 3.25
CA HIS A 314 -1.32 27.38 3.85
C HIS A 314 0.04 28.09 3.67
N ALA A 315 0.27 28.70 2.52
CA ALA A 315 1.42 29.55 2.23
C ALA A 315 1.51 30.72 3.19
N LEU A 316 0.41 31.46 3.35
CA LEU A 316 0.34 32.59 4.26
C LEU A 316 0.59 32.18 5.71
N TYR A 317 -0.02 31.07 6.16
CA TYR A 317 0.23 30.52 7.50
C TYR A 317 1.70 30.17 7.73
N PHE A 318 2.32 29.47 6.77
CA PHE A 318 3.71 29.05 6.88
C PHE A 318 4.67 30.26 6.88
N ALA A 319 4.44 31.23 6.00
CA ALA A 319 5.21 32.48 5.93
C ALA A 319 5.18 33.25 7.27
N LEU A 320 3.99 33.40 7.86
CA LEU A 320 3.83 34.09 9.15
C LEU A 320 4.47 33.34 10.30
N LEU A 321 4.34 32.01 10.31
CA LEU A 321 4.99 31.16 11.30
C LEU A 321 6.52 31.27 11.20
N TRP A 322 7.04 31.30 9.98
CA TRP A 322 8.47 31.50 9.73
C TRP A 322 8.95 32.87 10.23
N CYS A 323 8.22 33.95 9.91
CA CYS A 323 8.51 35.30 10.39
C CYS A 323 8.50 35.39 11.93
N HIS A 324 7.49 34.81 12.57
CA HIS A 324 7.39 34.76 14.03
C HIS A 324 8.60 34.04 14.66
N ASN A 325 8.98 32.89 14.11
CA ASN A 325 10.12 32.11 14.61
C ASN A 325 11.47 32.84 14.44
N HIS A 326 11.58 33.76 13.48
CA HIS A 326 12.78 34.55 13.24
C HIS A 326 12.70 35.97 13.83
N SER A 327 11.67 36.27 14.63
CA SER A 327 11.42 37.59 15.22
C SER A 327 11.34 38.73 14.18
N ILE A 328 10.82 38.42 12.99
CA ILE A 328 10.57 39.40 11.93
C ILE A 328 9.06 39.70 11.94
N TYR A 329 8.71 40.98 12.05
CA TYR A 329 7.31 41.42 12.14
C TYR A 329 6.98 42.33 10.95
N PRO A 330 6.41 41.79 9.87
CA PRO A 330 6.01 42.60 8.72
C PRO A 330 4.80 43.49 9.05
N ASP A 331 4.86 44.76 8.65
CA ASP A 331 3.79 45.75 8.80
C ASP A 331 2.62 45.52 7.85
N ALA A 332 2.89 44.91 6.68
CA ALA A 332 1.86 44.56 5.71
C ALA A 332 2.13 43.23 5.01
N ILE A 333 1.05 42.56 4.64
CA ILE A 333 1.08 41.30 3.88
C ILE A 333 0.49 41.57 2.50
N VAL A 334 1.18 41.12 1.46
CA VAL A 334 0.79 41.24 0.06
C VAL A 334 0.59 39.82 -0.48
N SER A 335 -0.61 39.54 -0.97
CA SER A 335 -0.94 38.33 -1.70
C SER A 335 -1.83 38.73 -2.89
N ASP A 336 -1.67 38.06 -4.01
CA ASP A 336 -2.48 38.22 -5.20
C ASP A 336 -3.81 37.44 -5.14
N CYS A 337 -4.01 36.66 -4.06
CA CYS A 337 -5.24 35.97 -3.77
C CYS A 337 -6.38 36.96 -3.47
N LYS A 338 -7.27 37.17 -4.44
CA LYS A 338 -8.55 37.85 -4.20
C LYS A 338 -9.47 36.90 -3.44
N ILE A 339 -9.76 37.24 -2.18
CA ILE A 339 -10.81 36.57 -1.39
C ILE A 339 -12.15 36.69 -2.10
#